data_AF-A0A4P9ZMP2-F1
#
_entry.id   AF-A0A4P9ZMP2-F1
#
_cell.length_a   1.000
_cell.length_b   1.000
_cell.length_c   1.000
_cell.angle_alpha   90.00
_cell.angle_beta   90.00
_cell.angle_gamma   90.00
#
_symmetry.space_group_name_H-M   'P 1'
#
loop_
_entity.id
_entity.type
_entity.pdbx_description
1 polymer ?
#
loop_
_entity_poly.entity_id
_entity_poly.type
_entity_poly.pdbx_seq_one_letter_code
_entity_poly.pdbx_strand_id
1 'polypeptide(L)'
;KSLWTLGINISRLLDIAFPSAGYVALLVHCQYAPKLIELLSTAKVPICVGFDLLHPSHLANPALTTLPPSDCAQKVTEIHHAHCLQAVHHLAIHRPTVARAVIHHFVQEGWIVEE
;
A
#
# COMPACT_ATOMS: atom_id res chain seq x y z
N LYS A 1 17.41 6.05 5.99
CA LYS A 1 16.84 6.92 7.05
C LYS A 1 15.59 6.24 7.60
N SER A 2 15.37 6.20 8.92
CA SER A 2 14.15 5.60 9.48
C SER A 2 12.99 6.60 9.39
N LEU A 3 11.74 6.12 9.33
CA LEU A 3 10.57 7.02 9.26
C LEU A 3 10.51 7.97 10.48
N TRP A 4 10.94 7.50 11.65
CA TRP A 4 11.07 8.31 12.86
C TRP A 4 12.01 9.50 12.71
N THR A 5 13.16 9.31 12.04
CA THR A 5 14.12 10.40 11.78
C THR A 5 13.60 11.46 10.81
N LEU A 6 12.50 11.17 10.11
CA LEU A 6 11.81 12.12 9.22
C LEU A 6 10.68 12.88 9.94
N GLY A 7 10.48 12.67 11.24
CA GLY A 7 9.37 13.28 11.99
C GLY A 7 8.00 12.69 11.65
N ILE A 8 7.96 11.52 11.00
CA ILE A 8 6.70 10.87 10.62
C ILE A 8 6.04 10.29 11.87
N ASN A 9 4.76 10.62 12.06
CA ASN A 9 3.98 10.11 13.18
C ASN A 9 3.46 8.70 12.87
N ILE A 10 4.13 7.68 13.43
CA ILE A 10 3.80 6.27 13.20
C ILE A 10 2.39 5.89 13.69
N SER A 11 1.82 6.61 14.66
CA SER A 11 0.42 6.38 15.08
C SER A 11 -0.59 6.70 13.98
N ARG A 12 -0.20 7.51 12.97
CA ARG A 12 -1.04 7.85 11.82
C ARG A 12 -0.82 6.96 10.61
N LEU A 13 0.17 6.06 10.69
CA LEU A 13 0.48 5.07 9.68
C LEU A 13 -0.35 3.82 9.97
N LEU A 14 -1.06 3.34 8.94
CA LEU A 14 -1.99 2.22 9.00
C LEU A 14 -1.35 0.93 8.51
N ASP A 15 -0.59 1.01 7.42
CA ASP A 15 0.13 -0.12 6.83
C ASP A 15 1.32 0.36 5.97
N ILE A 16 2.33 -0.50 5.80
CA ILE A 16 3.49 -0.29 4.93
C ILE A 16 3.60 -1.48 3.98
N ALA A 17 3.56 -1.21 2.68
CA ALA A 17 3.74 -2.21 1.65
C ALA A 17 4.94 -1.90 0.74
N PHE A 18 5.48 -2.94 0.11
CA PHE A 18 6.59 -2.85 -0.83
C PHE A 18 6.13 -3.39 -2.18
N PRO A 19 5.39 -2.59 -2.97
CA PRO A 19 4.73 -3.09 -4.19
C PRO A 19 5.72 -3.43 -5.31
N SER A 20 6.89 -2.79 -5.34
CA SER A 20 7.94 -3.11 -6.30
C SER A 20 9.32 -2.68 -5.78
N ALA A 21 10.38 -3.14 -6.45
CA ALA A 21 11.75 -2.81 -6.09
C ALA A 21 11.98 -1.29 -6.15
N GLY A 22 12.43 -0.69 -5.05
CA GLY A 22 12.66 0.76 -4.96
C GLY A 22 11.43 1.59 -4.61
N TYR A 23 10.25 0.97 -4.46
CA TYR A 23 9.02 1.65 -4.08
C TYR A 23 8.53 1.21 -2.70
N VAL A 24 8.03 2.18 -1.93
CA VAL A 24 7.37 1.96 -0.65
C VAL A 24 6.00 2.63 -0.73
N ALA A 25 4.95 1.86 -0.45
CA ALA A 25 3.60 2.37 -0.32
C ALA A 25 3.27 2.53 1.16
N LEU A 26 2.69 3.68 1.51
CA LEU A 26 2.30 4.01 2.88
C LEU A 26 0.79 4.22 2.92
N LEU A 27 0.09 3.37 3.67
CA LEU A 27 -1.32 3.61 3.99
C LEU A 27 -1.39 4.49 5.23
N VAL A 28 -2.06 5.64 5.12
CA VAL A 28 -2.16 6.62 6.21
C VAL A 28 -3.57 7.17 6.35
N HIS A 29 -3.87 7.75 7.50
CA HIS A 29 -5.10 8.53 7.65
C HIS A 29 -5.14 9.69 6.64
N CYS A 30 -6.29 9.87 5.98
CA CYS A 30 -6.50 10.93 4.98
C CYS A 30 -6.14 12.33 5.50
N GLN A 31 -6.50 12.64 6.75
CA GLN A 31 -6.17 13.91 7.41
C GLN A 31 -4.66 14.13 7.61
N TYR A 32 -3.87 13.05 7.66
CA TYR A 32 -2.42 13.12 7.82
C TYR A 32 -1.66 13.15 6.49
N ALA A 33 -2.28 12.75 5.39
CA ALA A 33 -1.64 12.67 4.09
C ALA A 33 -0.96 14.00 3.64
N PRO A 34 -1.59 15.19 3.78
CA PRO A 34 -0.93 16.44 3.41
C PRO A 34 0.34 16.71 4.23
N LYS A 35 0.30 16.40 5.54
CA LYS A 35 1.45 16.59 6.41
C LYS A 35 2.57 15.60 6.10
N LEU A 36 2.24 14.36 5.78
CA LEU A 36 3.22 13.36 5.36
C LEU A 36 3.93 13.79 4.07
N ILE A 37 3.17 14.28 3.09
CA ILE A 37 3.71 14.80 1.82
C ILE A 37 4.70 15.95 2.08
N GLU A 38 4.36 16.89 2.96
CA GLU A 38 5.24 17.98 3.37
C GLU A 38 6.55 17.48 4.01
N LEU A 39 6.46 16.50 4.93
CA LEU A 39 7.62 15.91 5.60
C LEU A 39 8.54 15.19 4.60
N LEU A 40 7.97 14.39 3.71
CA LEU A 40 8.72 13.68 2.67
C LEU A 40 9.40 14.66 1.71
N SER A 41 8.68 15.69 1.27
CA SER A 41 9.21 16.75 0.42
C SER A 41 10.37 17.50 1.08
N THR A 42 10.21 17.89 2.35
CA THR A 42 11.27 18.54 3.14
C THR A 42 12.51 17.66 3.27
N ALA A 43 12.30 16.34 3.42
CA ALA A 43 13.36 15.36 3.46
C ALA A 43 13.98 15.02 2.08
N LYS A 44 13.49 15.65 1.01
CA LYS A 44 13.84 15.40 -0.39
C LYS A 44 13.58 13.94 -0.82
N VAL A 45 12.57 13.31 -0.23
CA VAL A 45 12.10 11.99 -0.63
C VAL A 45 11.10 12.17 -1.78
N PRO A 46 11.38 11.61 -2.97
CA PRO A 46 10.48 11.75 -4.11
C PRO A 46 9.18 10.99 -3.85
N ILE A 47 8.05 11.61 -4.21
CA ILE A 47 6.73 11.00 -4.16
C ILE A 47 6.39 10.55 -5.57
N CYS A 48 6.10 9.26 -5.74
CA CYS A 48 5.67 8.72 -7.03
C CYS A 48 4.19 9.03 -7.23
N VAL A 49 3.89 9.84 -8.24
CA VAL A 49 2.51 10.18 -8.64
C VAL A 49 2.10 9.23 -9.77
N GLY A 50 0.90 8.66 -9.68
CA GLY A 50 0.36 7.77 -10.72
C GLY A 50 0.95 6.36 -10.72
N PHE A 51 1.48 5.88 -9.59
CA PHE A 51 1.93 4.50 -9.46
C PHE A 51 0.73 3.55 -9.53
N ASP A 52 0.68 2.71 -10.57
CA ASP A 52 -0.36 1.70 -10.72
C ASP A 52 0.02 0.41 -9.97
N LEU A 53 -0.56 0.21 -8.79
CA LEU A 53 -0.31 -0.97 -7.96
C LEU A 53 -0.57 -2.30 -8.67
N LEU A 54 -1.44 -2.31 -9.69
CA LEU A 54 -1.84 -3.51 -10.42
C LEU A 54 -1.04 -3.75 -11.71
N HIS A 55 -0.06 -2.90 -12.01
CA HIS A 55 0.70 -3.02 -13.24
C HIS A 55 1.61 -4.28 -13.22
N PRO A 56 1.55 -5.15 -14.25
CA PRO A 56 2.33 -6.40 -14.32
C PRO A 56 3.85 -6.21 -14.17
N SER A 57 4.38 -5.07 -14.62
CA SER A 57 5.82 -4.77 -14.55
C SER A 57 6.35 -4.59 -13.12
N HIS A 58 5.47 -4.49 -12.12
CA HIS A 58 5.87 -4.34 -10.72
C HIS A 58 6.31 -5.65 -10.08
N LEU A 59 6.00 -6.81 -10.68
CA LEU A 59 6.54 -8.09 -10.25
C LEU A 59 8.06 -8.14 -10.50
N ALA A 60 8.83 -7.92 -9.44
CA ALA A 60 10.29 -8.00 -9.49
C ALA A 60 10.81 -9.45 -9.52
N ASN A 61 9.93 -10.47 -9.48
CA ASN A 61 10.34 -11.87 -9.50
C ASN A 61 10.56 -12.33 -10.95
N PRO A 62 11.80 -12.67 -11.35
CA PRO A 62 12.11 -13.11 -12.71
C PRO A 62 11.30 -14.33 -13.15
N ALA A 63 10.96 -15.23 -12.22
CA ALA A 63 10.14 -16.41 -12.50
C ALA A 63 8.67 -16.08 -12.81
N LEU A 64 8.19 -14.91 -12.42
CA LEU A 64 6.84 -14.42 -12.73
C LEU A 64 6.83 -13.58 -14.02
N THR A 65 7.97 -12.99 -14.39
CA THR A 65 8.10 -12.23 -15.65
C THR A 65 8.13 -13.11 -16.90
N THR A 66 8.36 -14.42 -16.75
CA THR A 66 8.29 -15.40 -17.84
C THR A 66 6.87 -15.91 -18.09
N LEU A 67 5.90 -15.54 -17.26
CA LEU A 67 4.50 -15.92 -17.43
C LEU A 67 3.85 -15.13 -18.57
N PRO A 68 2.78 -15.66 -19.19
CA PRO A 68 1.94 -14.90 -20.09
C PRO A 68 1.44 -13.60 -19.43
N PRO A 69 1.21 -12.52 -20.21
CA PRO A 69 0.74 -11.25 -19.67
C PRO A 69 -0.55 -11.34 -18.84
N SER A 70 -1.47 -12.23 -19.21
CA SER A 70 -2.72 -12.50 -18.46
C SER A 70 -2.44 -13.04 -17.05
N ASP A 71 -1.54 -14.00 -16.97
CA ASP A 71 -1.22 -14.72 -15.73
C ASP A 71 -0.42 -13.82 -14.80
N CYS A 72 0.45 -12.98 -15.38
CA CYS A 72 1.18 -11.95 -14.66
C CYS A 72 0.23 -10.92 -14.04
N ALA A 73 -0.74 -10.41 -14.81
CA ALA A 73 -1.75 -9.48 -14.32
C ALA A 73 -2.60 -10.10 -13.19
N GLN A 74 -3.05 -11.35 -13.38
CA GLN A 74 -3.78 -12.07 -12.33
C GLN A 74 -2.92 -12.21 -11.06
N LYS A 75 -1.63 -12.52 -11.20
CA LYS A 75 -0.73 -12.69 -10.06
C LYS A 75 -0.50 -11.40 -9.28
N VAL A 76 -0.38 -10.26 -9.97
CA VAL A 76 -0.30 -8.95 -9.29
C VAL A 76 -1.56 -8.70 -8.47
N THR A 77 -2.73 -8.93 -9.07
CA THR A 77 -4.02 -8.76 -8.38
C THR A 77 -4.13 -9.68 -7.15
N GLU A 78 -3.75 -10.96 -7.28
CA GLU A 78 -3.74 -11.91 -6.16
C GLU A 78 -2.85 -11.43 -5.00
N ILE A 79 -1.63 -10.97 -5.31
CA ILE A 79 -0.68 -10.48 -4.31
C ILE A 79 -1.22 -9.22 -3.63
N HIS A 80 -1.75 -8.28 -4.42
CA HIS A 80 -2.32 -7.05 -3.90
C HIS A 80 -3.52 -7.34 -2.98
N HIS A 81 -4.44 -8.20 -3.42
CA HIS A 81 -5.60 -8.63 -2.64
C HIS A 81 -5.17 -9.28 -1.32
N ALA A 82 -4.20 -10.20 -1.35
CA ALA A 82 -3.67 -10.84 -0.14
C ALA A 82 -3.06 -9.83 0.84
N HIS A 83 -2.32 -8.83 0.35
CA HIS A 83 -1.81 -7.75 1.19
C HIS A 83 -2.93 -6.90 1.81
N CYS A 84 -3.95 -6.54 1.03
CA CYS A 84 -5.10 -5.79 1.54
C CYS A 84 -5.82 -6.54 2.68
N LEU A 85 -6.06 -7.85 2.51
CA LEU A 85 -6.64 -8.68 3.57
C LEU A 85 -5.75 -8.75 4.82
N GLN A 86 -4.43 -8.90 4.64
CA GLN A 86 -3.49 -8.94 5.76
C GLN A 86 -3.46 -7.61 6.52
N ALA A 87 -3.44 -6.48 5.81
CA ALA A 87 -3.47 -5.14 6.40
C ALA A 87 -4.76 -4.92 7.20
N VAL A 88 -5.91 -5.28 6.61
CA VAL A 88 -7.22 -5.22 7.28
C VAL A 88 -7.25 -6.10 8.52
N HIS A 89 -6.80 -7.36 8.43
CA HIS A 89 -6.80 -8.29 9.56
C HIS A 89 -5.95 -7.77 10.72
N HIS A 90 -4.75 -7.27 10.43
CA HIS A 90 -3.88 -6.64 11.43
C HIS A 90 -4.56 -5.41 12.07
N LEU A 91 -5.19 -4.55 11.26
CA LEU A 91 -5.93 -3.40 11.77
C LEU A 91 -7.16 -3.81 12.58
N ALA A 92 -7.85 -4.89 12.23
CA ALA A 92 -9.02 -5.37 12.96
C ALA A 92 -8.65 -5.80 14.39
N ILE A 93 -7.49 -6.43 14.56
CA ILE A 93 -6.97 -6.84 15.88
C ILE A 93 -6.58 -5.63 16.73
N HIS A 94 -5.87 -4.65 16.15
CA HIS A 94 -5.23 -3.59 16.93
C HIS A 94 -5.98 -2.25 16.92
N ARG A 95 -6.80 -1.99 15.91
CA ARG A 95 -7.46 -0.70 15.62
C ARG A 95 -8.83 -0.91 14.93
N PRO A 96 -9.80 -1.58 15.58
CA PRO A 96 -11.04 -2.05 14.94
C PRO A 96 -11.88 -0.93 14.32
N THR A 97 -11.90 0.26 14.93
CA THR A 97 -12.61 1.43 14.39
C THR A 97 -12.02 1.92 13.07
N VAL A 98 -10.70 1.84 12.92
CA VAL A 98 -9.97 2.21 11.70
C VAL A 98 -10.11 1.11 10.65
N ALA A 99 -10.04 -0.15 11.07
CA ALA A 99 -10.20 -1.31 10.19
C ALA A 99 -11.47 -1.23 9.37
N ARG A 100 -12.62 -0.89 9.99
CA ARG A 100 -13.89 -0.73 9.28
C ARG A 100 -13.84 0.32 8.17
N ALA A 101 -13.21 1.46 8.42
CA ALA A 101 -13.07 2.52 7.42
C ALA A 101 -12.15 2.09 6.27
N VAL A 102 -11.07 1.37 6.59
CA VAL A 102 -10.12 0.84 5.61
C VAL A 102 -10.76 -0.25 4.74
N ILE A 103 -11.53 -1.17 5.34
CA ILE A 103 -12.32 -2.18 4.61
C ILE A 103 -13.23 -1.51 3.60
N HIS A 104 -14.04 -0.56 4.06
CA HIS A 104 -14.97 0.15 3.18
C HIS A 104 -14.23 0.84 2.03
N HIS A 105 -13.08 1.47 2.29
CA HIS A 105 -12.27 2.07 1.24
C HIS A 105 -11.74 1.02 0.25
N PHE A 106 -11.20 -0.11 0.72
CA PHE A 106 -10.69 -1.17 -0.14
C PHE A 106 -11.79 -1.82 -0.98
N VAL A 107 -13.00 -1.96 -0.45
CA VAL A 107 -14.17 -2.43 -1.23
C VAL A 107 -14.53 -1.44 -2.32
N GLN A 108 -14.54 -0.13 -2.02
CA GLN A 108 -14.80 0.91 -3.02
C GLN A 108 -13.78 0.94 -4.16
N GLU A 109 -12.51 0.70 -3.84
CA GLU A 109 -11.43 0.58 -4.83
C GLU A 109 -11.43 -0.79 -5.55
N GLY A 110 -12.29 -1.73 -5.15
CA GLY A 110 -12.36 -3.08 -5.70
C GLY A 110 -11.18 -3.97 -5.35
N TRP A 111 -10.41 -3.62 -4.31
CA TRP A 111 -9.23 -4.37 -3.88
C TRP A 111 -9.56 -5.60 -3.05
N ILE A 112 -10.71 -5.59 -2.37
CA ILE A 112 -11.29 -6.73 -1.64
C ILE A 112 -12.80 -6.76 -1.90
N VAL A 113 -13.41 -7.91 -1.65
CA VAL A 113 -14.86 -8.08 -1.67
C VAL A 113 -15.40 -7.97 -0.25
N GLU A 114 -16.54 -7.30 -0.06
CA GLU A 114 -17.25 -7.32 1.23
C GLU A 114 -17.84 -8.72 1.42
N GLU A 115 -17.38 -9.45 2.45
CA GLU A 115 -17.96 -10.73 2.85
C GLU A 115 -19.30 -10.56 3.58
#